data_AF-A0A800ALE8-F1
#
_entry.id   AF-A0A800ALE8-F1
#
_cell.length_a   1.000
_cell.length_b   1.000
_cell.length_c   1.000
_cell.angle_alpha   90.00
_cell.angle_beta   90.00
_cell.angle_gamma   90.00
#
_symmetry.space_group_name_H-M   'P 1'
#
loop_
_entity.id
_entity.type
_entity.pdbx_description
1 polymer ?
#
loop_
_entity_poly.entity_id
_entity_poly.type
_entity_poly.pdbx_seq_one_letter_code
_entity_poly.pdbx_strand_id
1 'polypeptide(L)' 'MKKIERILIATDFSISSRAATEVGISLAKQFDSTLTFLHVVIPAPALYSSPSEGALKRRAAERFQLLKARLAQ' A
#
# COMPACT_ATOMS: atom_id res chain seq x y z
N MET A 1 -8.79 -28.61 0.15
CA MET A 1 -8.82 -27.30 0.86
C MET A 1 -8.72 -26.20 -0.19
N LYS A 2 -9.39 -25.06 0.00
CA LYS A 2 -9.22 -23.90 -0.90
C LYS A 2 -7.87 -23.22 -0.63
N LYS A 3 -7.07 -23.00 -1.68
CA LYS A 3 -5.79 -22.25 -1.62
C LYS A 3 -6.12 -20.74 -1.59
N ILE A 4 -5.41 -19.96 -0.76
CA ILE A 4 -5.44 -18.50 -0.86
C ILE A 4 -4.49 -18.13 -2.00
N GLU A 5 -5.01 -17.55 -3.07
CA GLU A 5 -4.19 -17.25 -4.27
C GLU A 5 -3.69 -15.80 -4.28
N ARG A 6 -4.47 -14.87 -3.72
CA ARG A 6 -4.18 -13.43 -3.75
C ARG A 6 -4.47 -12.80 -2.39
N ILE A 7 -3.52 -12.02 -1.89
CA ILE A 7 -3.62 -11.30 -0.62
C ILE A 7 -3.39 -9.81 -0.89
N LEU A 8 -4.32 -8.95 -0.46
CA LEU A 8 -4.15 -7.49 -0.49
C LEU A 8 -3.85 -6.97 0.91
N ILE A 9 -2.73 -6.26 1.04
CA ILE A 9 -2.32 -5.60 2.29
C ILE A 9 -2.53 -4.10 2.12
N ALA A 10 -3.56 -3.58 2.78
CA ALA A 10 -3.74 -2.14 2.94
C ALA A 10 -2.79 -1.63 4.02
N THR A 11 -1.98 -0.61 3.70
CA THR A 11 -1.05 0.00 4.64
C THR A 11 -1.19 1.50 4.66
N ASP A 12 -1.16 2.09 5.85
CA ASP A 12 -0.97 3.52 6.11
C ASP A 12 0.43 3.81 6.69
N PHE A 13 1.28 2.77 6.75
CA PHE A 13 2.61 2.75 7.38
C PHE A 13 2.64 3.01 8.88
N SER A 14 1.51 2.89 9.57
CA SER A 14 1.49 2.82 11.02
C SER A 14 2.13 1.53 11.53
N ILE A 15 2.50 1.51 12.81
CA ILE A 15 2.98 0.31 13.50
C ILE A 15 1.96 -0.83 13.37
N SER A 16 0.66 -0.52 13.51
CA SER A 16 -0.42 -1.51 13.36
C SER A 16 -0.45 -2.11 11.95
N SER A 17 -0.32 -1.28 10.91
CA SER A 17 -0.26 -1.79 9.53
C SER A 17 1.01 -2.59 9.23
N ARG A 18 2.10 -2.37 9.97
CA ARG A 18 3.33 -3.17 9.87
C ARG A 18 3.11 -4.59 10.38
N ALA A 19 2.43 -4.75 11.52
CA ALA A 19 2.08 -6.08 12.03
C ALA A 19 1.19 -6.85 11.02
N ALA A 20 0.21 -6.18 10.42
CA ALA A 20 -0.61 -6.78 9.36
C ALA A 20 0.22 -7.18 8.12
N THR A 21 1.23 -6.38 7.78
CA THR A 21 2.18 -6.66 6.69
C THR A 21 2.99 -7.92 6.97
N GLU A 22 3.58 -8.04 8.16
CA GLU A 22 4.38 -9.20 8.57
C GLU A 22 3.55 -10.50 8.51
N VAL A 23 2.31 -10.47 9.02
CA VAL A 23 1.39 -11.60 8.97
C VAL A 23 1.00 -11.94 7.52
N GLY A 24 0.65 -10.93 6.71
CA GLY A 24 0.26 -11.15 5.32
C GLY A 24 1.38 -11.74 4.46
N ILE A 25 2.64 -11.34 4.69
CA ILE A 25 3.81 -11.95 4.05
C ILE A 25 3.96 -13.41 4.45
N SER A 26 3.81 -13.73 5.74
CA SER A 26 3.88 -15.11 6.23
C SER A 26 2.82 -16.00 5.57
N LEU A 27 1.58 -15.50 5.49
CA LEU A 27 0.48 -16.20 4.82
C LEU A 27 0.75 -16.39 3.32
N ALA A 28 1.22 -15.35 2.62
CA ALA A 28 1.53 -15.47 1.20
C ALA A 28 2.62 -16.50 0.92
N LYS A 29 3.64 -16.60 1.79
CA LYS A 29 4.67 -17.65 1.68
C LYS A 29 4.09 -19.04 1.91
N GLN A 30 3.25 -19.21 2.94
CA GLN A 30 2.64 -20.50 3.27
C GLN A 30 1.73 -21.00 2.15
N PHE A 31 0.98 -20.09 1.52
CA PHE A 31 0.01 -20.42 0.49
C PHE A 31 0.52 -20.19 -0.92
N ASP A 32 1.78 -19.81 -1.12
CA ASP A 32 2.32 -19.46 -2.45
C ASP A 32 1.36 -18.49 -3.19
N SER A 33 0.95 -17.44 -2.47
CA SER A 33 -0.01 -16.43 -2.93
C SER A 33 0.71 -15.23 -3.54
N THR A 34 0.08 -14.58 -4.51
CA THR A 34 0.48 -13.24 -4.93
C THR A 34 0.07 -12.21 -3.88
N LEU A 35 0.98 -11.31 -3.54
CA LEU A 35 0.75 -10.29 -2.53
C LEU A 35 0.77 -8.89 -3.16
N THR A 36 -0.31 -8.14 -2.94
CA THR A 36 -0.50 -6.77 -3.46
C THR A 36 -0.52 -5.80 -2.29
N PHE A 37 0.37 -4.80 -2.29
CA PHE A 37 0.32 -3.71 -1.34
C PHE A 37 -0.53 -2.55 -1.88
N LEU A 38 -1.39 -2.00 -1.03
CA LEU A 38 -2.24 -0.84 -1.32
C LEU A 38 -1.99 0.25 -0.27
N HIS A 39 -1.65 1.45 -0.73
CA HIS A 39 -1.60 2.65 0.09
C HIS A 39 -2.53 3.72 -0.51
N VAL A 40 -3.47 4.21 0.30
CA VAL A 40 -4.40 5.27 -0.13
C VAL A 40 -3.75 6.62 0.12
N VAL A 41 -3.54 7.39 -0.96
CA VAL A 41 -2.97 8.74 -0.87
C VAL A 41 -4.10 9.76 -0.65
N ILE A 42 -4.14 10.35 0.55
CA ILE A 42 -5.08 11.42 0.87
C ILE A 42 -4.53 12.75 0.31
N PRO A 43 -5.30 13.49 -0.51
CA PRO A 43 -4.90 14.81 -0.99
C PRO A 43 -4.65 15.79 0.17
N ALA A 44 -3.86 16.83 -0.05
CA ALA A 44 -3.76 17.91 0.94
C ALA A 44 -5.11 18.65 0.99
N PRO A 45 -5.44 19.30 2.12
CA PRO A 45 -6.62 20.15 2.21
C PRO A 45 -6.75 21.16 1.07
N ALA A 46 -5.63 21.76 0.66
CA ALA A 46 -5.54 22.68 -0.47
C ALA A 46 -5.93 22.09 -1.84
N LEU A 47 -6.00 20.76 -1.95
CA LEU A 47 -6.36 20.02 -3.16
C LEU A 47 -7.78 19.47 -3.12
N TYR A 48 -8.58 19.70 -2.07
CA TYR A 48 -9.95 19.18 -2.00
C TYR A 48 -10.95 19.94 -2.89
N SER A 49 -10.74 21.25 -3.10
CA SER A 49 -11.68 22.13 -3.80
C SER A 49 -11.53 22.11 -5.33
N SER A 50 -10.34 21.82 -5.85
CA SER A 50 -10.10 21.57 -7.28
C SER A 50 -8.71 20.95 -7.50
N PRO A 51 -8.54 19.65 -7.22
CA PRO A 51 -7.29 18.99 -7.51
C PRO A 51 -7.11 18.93 -9.03
N SER A 52 -6.08 19.60 -9.57
CA SER A 52 -5.68 19.29 -10.94
C SER A 52 -5.19 17.84 -11.01
N GLU A 53 -5.60 17.12 -12.06
CA GLU A 53 -5.18 15.73 -12.28
C GLU A 53 -3.65 15.58 -12.22
N GLY A 54 -2.91 16.58 -12.72
CA GLY A 54 -1.45 16.64 -12.64
C GLY A 54 -0.91 16.72 -11.20
N ALA A 55 -1.55 17.46 -10.29
CA ALA A 55 -1.13 17.53 -8.90
C ALA A 55 -1.36 16.20 -8.15
N LEU A 56 -2.48 15.52 -8.42
CA LEU A 56 -2.76 14.20 -7.86
C LEU A 56 -1.75 13.16 -8.36
N LYS A 57 -1.48 13.13 -9.67
CA LYS A 57 -0.49 12.22 -10.27
C LYS A 57 0.91 12.41 -9.69
N ARG A 58 1.37 13.66 -9.50
CA ARG A 58 2.67 13.94 -8.87
C ARG A 58 2.73 13.42 -7.44
N ARG A 59 1.71 13.71 -6.62
CA ARG A 59 1.63 13.19 -5.24
C ARG A 59 1.59 11.67 -5.18
N ALA A 60 0.82 11.04 -6.06
CA ALA A 60 0.75 9.59 -6.15
C ALA A 60 2.14 9.01 -6.49
N ALA A 61 2.87 9.60 -7.44
CA ALA A 61 4.21 9.18 -7.81
C ALA A 61 5.21 9.34 -6.65
N GLU A 62 5.20 10.49 -5.96
CA GLU A 62 6.05 10.73 -4.78
C GLU A 62 5.79 9.71 -3.67
N ARG A 63 4.51 9.46 -3.35
CA ARG A 63 4.14 8.46 -2.33
C ARG A 63 4.41 7.04 -2.75
N PHE A 64 4.34 6.74 -4.05
CA PHE A 64 4.75 5.45 -4.57
C PHE A 64 6.26 5.20 -4.38
N GLN A 65 7.11 6.20 -4.57
CA GLN A 65 8.55 6.04 -4.29
C GLN A 65 8.82 5.85 -2.80
N LEU A 66 8.13 6.58 -1.92
CA LEU A 66 8.20 6.36 -0.47
C LEU A 66 7.77 4.94 -0.07
N LEU A 67 6.67 4.45 -0.67
CA LEU A 67 6.18 3.09 -0.46
C LEU A 67 7.26 2.06 -0.83
N LYS A 68 7.89 2.19 -2.00
CA LYS A 68 8.99 1.30 -2.40
C LYS A 68 10.14 1.33 -1.40
N ALA A 69 10.56 2.52 -0.97
CA ALA A 69 11.66 2.68 -0.02
C ALA A 69 11.35 2.02 1.34
N ARG A 70 10.09 2.07 1.79
CA ARG A 70 9.65 1.43 3.04
C ARG A 70 9.48 -0.08 2.94
N LEU A 71 9.11 -0.60 1.76
CA LEU A 71 8.98 -2.04 1.53
C LEU A 71 10.33 -2.73 1.26
N ALA A 72 11.38 -1.97 0.95
CA ALA A 72 12.73 -2.48 0.69
C ALA A 72 13.60 -2.61 1.96
N GLN A 73 13.10 -2.18 3.12
CA GLN A 73 13.75 -2.34 4.43
C GLN A 73 13.26 -3.63 5.10
#